data_AF-H9X507-F1
#
_entry.id   AF-H9X507-F1
#
_cell.length_a   1.000
_cell.length_b   1.000
_cell.length_c   1.000
_cell.angle_alpha   90.00
_cell.angle_beta   90.00
_cell.angle_gamma   90.00
#
_symmetry.space_group_name_H-M   'P 1'
#
loop_
_entity.id
_entity.type
_entity.pdbx_description
1 polymer ?
#
loop_
_entity_poly.entity_id
_entity_poly.type
_entity_poly.pdbx_seq_one_letter_code
_entity_poly.pdbx_strand_id
1 'polypeptide(L)' 'GYCVSSTNCKNVCRTEGFPTGSCDFHVASRKCYCYKPCP' A
#
# COMPACT_ATOMS: atom_id res chain seq x y z
N GLY A 1 -9.93 -2.25 0.73
CA GLY A 1 -10.76 -1.14 1.24
C GLY A 1 -10.26 0.19 0.70
N TYR A 2 -10.86 1.30 1.14
CA TYR A 2 -10.43 2.65 0.77
C TYR A 2 -9.16 3.04 1.52
N CYS A 3 -8.16 3.54 0.82
CA CYS A 3 -6.87 3.90 1.39
C CYS A 3 -6.82 5.41 1.65
N VAL A 4 -7.00 5.81 2.90
CA VAL A 4 -6.97 7.22 3.34
C VAL A 4 -5.59 7.66 3.82
N SER A 5 -4.81 6.74 4.40
CA SER A 5 -3.49 7.04 4.98
C SER A 5 -2.42 6.07 4.44
N SER A 6 -1.43 6.61 3.75
CA SER A 6 -0.29 5.83 3.25
C SER A 6 0.53 5.22 4.40
N THR A 7 0.56 5.85 5.58
CA THR A 7 1.23 5.28 6.77
C THR A 7 0.54 4.01 7.26
N ASN A 8 -0.79 3.99 7.27
CA ASN A 8 -1.54 2.78 7.60
C ASN A 8 -1.32 1.69 6.56
N CYS A 9 -1.37 2.05 5.27
CA CYS A 9 -1.05 1.13 4.18
C CYS A 9 0.36 0.53 4.34
N LYS A 10 1.35 1.36 4.63
CA LYS A 10 2.73 0.91 4.88
C LYS A 10 2.83 -0.09 6.03
N ASN A 11 2.12 0.15 7.14
CA ASN A 11 2.13 -0.77 8.28
C ASN A 11 1.43 -2.08 7.96
N VAL A 12 0.31 -2.06 7.24
CA VAL A 12 -0.38 -3.26 6.75
C VAL A 12 0.54 -4.06 5.81
N CYS A 13 1.16 -3.41 4.83
CA CYS A 13 2.10 -4.06 3.91
C CYS A 13 3.29 -4.68 4.63
N ARG A 14 3.79 -4.06 5.71
CA ARG A 14 4.84 -4.64 6.57
C ARG A 14 4.38 -5.92 7.27
N THR A 15 3.13 -5.99 7.72
CA THR A 15 2.57 -7.23 8.28
C THR A 15 2.37 -8.33 7.23
N GLU A 16 2.23 -7.95 5.96
CA GLU A 16 2.13 -8.87 4.82
C GLU A 16 3.50 -9.28 4.24
N GLY A 17 4.61 -8.80 4.81
CA GLY A 17 5.97 -9.14 4.38
C GLY A 17 6.56 -8.24 3.29
N PHE A 18 5.89 -7.15 2.93
CA PHE A 18 6.44 -6.14 2.04
C PHE A 18 7.18 -5.04 2.82
N PRO A 19 8.29 -4.51 2.29
CA PRO A 19 9.07 -3.49 3.01
C PRO A 19 8.32 -2.15 3.16
N THR A 20 7.44 -1.82 2.22
CA THR A 20 6.66 -0.58 2.24
C THR A 20 5.34 -0.70 1.48
N GLY A 21 4.49 0.32 1.61
CA GLY A 21 3.24 0.45 0.88
C GLY A 21 2.78 1.90 0.80
N SER A 22 1.96 2.23 -0.19
CA SER A 22 1.35 3.56 -0.35
C SER A 22 -0.09 3.46 -0.84
N CYS A 23 -0.86 4.52 -0.58
CA CYS A 23 -2.19 4.67 -1.13
C CYS A 23 -2.14 5.26 -2.53
N ASP A 24 -2.46 4.45 -3.54
CA ASP A 24 -2.48 4.85 -4.94
C ASP A 24 -3.89 4.74 -5.54
N PHE A 25 -4.15 5.59 -6.53
CA PHE A 25 -5.42 5.60 -7.25
C PHE A 25 -5.40 4.57 -8.37
N HIS A 26 -6.37 3.66 -8.36
CA HIS A 26 -6.58 2.74 -9.47
C HIS A 26 -8.08 2.60 -9.78
N VAL A 27 -8.44 2.87 -11.05
CA VAL A 27 -9.78 2.73 -11.65
C VAL A 27 -10.90 3.23 -10.72
N ALA A 28 -10.83 4.50 -10.30
CA ALA A 28 -11.81 5.20 -9.46
C ALA A 28 -11.81 4.93 -7.93
N SER A 29 -10.82 4.21 -7.39
CA SER A 29 -10.67 4.06 -5.93
C SER A 29 -9.23 4.21 -5.47
N ARG A 30 -9.04 4.82 -4.30
CA ARG A 30 -7.73 4.86 -3.65
C ARG A 30 -7.53 3.54 -2.91
N LYS A 31 -6.59 2.71 -3.38
CA LYS A 31 -6.27 1.40 -2.82
C LYS A 31 -4.87 1.42 -2.22
N CYS A 32 -4.64 0.50 -1.27
CA CYS A 32 -3.31 0.29 -0.72
C CYS A 32 -2.53 -0.65 -1.65
N TYR A 33 -1.34 -0.22 -2.06
CA TYR A 33 -0.41 -1.01 -2.85
C TYR A 33 0.86 -1.24 -2.04
N CYS A 34 1.27 -2.51 -1.97
CA CYS A 34 2.51 -2.90 -1.32
C CYS A 34 3.64 -2.98 -2.34
N TYR A 35 4.78 -2.40 -1.99
CA TYR A 35 5.94 -2.27 -2.86
C TYR A 35 7.11 -3.05 -2.30
N LYS A 36 7.84 -3.71 -3.20
CA LYS A 36 9.12 -4.37 -2.92
C LYS A 36 10.11 -4.02 -4.03
N PRO A 37 11.42 -4.02 -3.76
CA PRO A 37 12.42 -3.90 -4.82
C PRO A 37 12.28 -5.07 -5.79
N CYS A 38 12.27 -4.77 -7.08
CA CYS A 38 12.40 -5.77 -8.14
C CYS A 38 13.90 -6.06 -8.37
N PRO A 39 14.26 -7.29 -8.80
CA PRO A 39 15.61 -7.60 -9.29
C PRO A 39 16.02 -6.75 -10.49
#